data_AF-A0A3C7VWP3-F1
#
_entry.id   AF-A0A3C7VWP3-F1
#
_cell.length_a   1.000
_cell.length_b   1.000
_cell.length_c   1.000
_cell.angle_alpha   90.00
_cell.angle_beta   90.00
_cell.angle_gamma   90.00
#
_symmetry.space_group_name_H-M   'P 1'
#
loop_
_entity.id
_entity.type
_entity.pdbx_description
1 polymer ?
#
loop_
_entity_poly.entity_id
_entity_poly.type
_entity_poly.pdbx_seq_one_letter_code
_entity_poly.pdbx_strand_id
1 'polypeptide(L)'
;MDPQQAPWRPLATAELDWEPGGAPRSRRYGDIYFSPEDGPAESRHVFLAGNGLPQRWRQHDAPVFRIGELGFGTGLNFLVTLAALQREAPAGLRLHYWAVEAEPLRAQDLARCADALPPSLAAPTAALAAQYPPR
;
A
#
# COMPACT_ATOMS: atom_id res chain seq x y z
N MET A 1 -19.90 30.83 -6.53
CA MET A 1 -19.78 29.54 -5.82
C MET A 1 -20.90 28.65 -6.33
N ASP A 2 -20.58 27.47 -6.85
CA ASP A 2 -21.56 26.55 -7.41
C ASP A 2 -22.40 25.92 -6.27
N PRO A 3 -23.72 26.17 -6.21
CA PRO A 3 -24.60 25.62 -5.18
C PRO A 3 -24.74 24.09 -5.24
N GLN A 4 -24.20 23.42 -6.26
CA GLN A 4 -24.16 21.95 -6.36
C GLN A 4 -22.93 21.30 -5.74
N GLN A 5 -21.94 22.09 -5.27
CA GLN A 5 -20.80 21.54 -4.54
C GLN A 5 -21.21 21.29 -3.09
N ALA A 6 -21.48 20.03 -2.77
CA ALA A 6 -21.61 19.60 -1.38
C ALA A 6 -20.37 20.05 -0.58
N PRO A 7 -20.52 20.51 0.67
CA PRO A 7 -19.38 20.92 1.48
C PRO A 7 -18.39 19.76 1.59
N TRP A 8 -17.09 20.05 1.47
CA TRP A 8 -16.04 19.06 1.68
C TRP A 8 -16.21 18.42 3.06
N ARG A 9 -16.29 17.09 3.09
CA ARG A 9 -16.38 16.30 4.32
C ARG A 9 -15.14 15.43 4.46
N PRO A 10 -14.63 15.21 5.68
CA PRO A 10 -13.60 14.20 5.91
C PRO A 10 -14.04 12.84 5.36
N LEU A 11 -13.09 12.10 4.78
CA LEU A 11 -13.36 10.75 4.30
C LEU A 11 -13.75 9.84 5.47
N ALA A 12 -14.73 8.96 5.23
CA ALA A 12 -14.97 7.83 6.10
C ALA A 12 -13.77 6.87 5.99
N THR A 13 -13.43 6.20 7.09
CA THR A 13 -12.39 5.17 7.05
C THR A 13 -13.00 3.80 6.92
N ALA A 14 -12.21 2.86 6.39
CA ALA A 14 -12.55 1.45 6.41
C ALA A 14 -12.90 0.97 7.83
N GLU A 15 -13.96 0.18 7.91
CA GLU A 15 -14.31 -0.60 9.10
C GLU A 15 -13.79 -2.03 8.91
N LEU A 16 -12.98 -2.49 9.87
CA LEU A 16 -12.27 -3.75 9.77
C LEU A 16 -12.70 -4.74 10.84
N ASP A 17 -12.81 -5.99 10.44
CA ASP A 17 -12.66 -7.15 11.33
C ASP A 17 -11.28 -7.77 11.12
N TRP A 18 -10.85 -8.58 12.09
CA TRP A 18 -9.53 -9.19 12.09
C TRP A 18 -9.67 -10.69 12.18
N GLU A 19 -9.14 -11.38 11.18
CA GLU A 19 -9.10 -12.85 11.16
C GLU A 19 -8.18 -13.39 12.26
N PRO A 20 -8.36 -14.66 12.69
CA PRO A 20 -7.48 -15.30 13.66
C PRO A 20 -5.98 -15.27 13.29
N GLY A 21 -5.66 -15.18 12.00
CA GLY A 21 -4.29 -15.04 11.47
C GLY A 21 -3.79 -13.58 11.32
N GLY A 22 -4.55 -12.59 11.82
CA GLY A 22 -4.16 -11.18 11.76
C GLY A 22 -4.46 -10.48 10.42
N ALA A 23 -5.07 -11.17 9.46
CA ALA A 23 -5.51 -10.57 8.20
C ALA A 23 -6.67 -9.59 8.44
N PRO A 24 -6.60 -8.33 7.95
CA PRO A 24 -7.72 -7.40 8.05
C PRO A 24 -8.78 -7.72 6.99
N ARG A 25 -10.04 -7.85 7.42
CA ARG A 25 -11.22 -8.02 6.57
C ARG A 25 -12.02 -6.72 6.53
N SER A 26 -12.39 -6.26 5.34
CA SER A 26 -13.34 -5.15 5.19
C SER A 26 -14.74 -5.60 5.61
N ARG A 27 -15.35 -4.93 6.59
CA ARG A 27 -16.76 -5.16 6.95
C ARG A 27 -17.72 -4.81 5.82
N ARG A 28 -17.36 -3.81 5.01
CA ARG A 28 -18.19 -3.30 3.93
C ARG A 28 -18.20 -4.22 2.71
N TYR A 29 -17.04 -4.71 2.31
CA TYR A 29 -16.89 -5.54 1.12
C TYR A 29 -16.91 -7.04 1.43
N GLY A 30 -16.77 -7.41 2.70
CA GLY A 30 -16.79 -8.81 3.14
C GLY A 30 -15.52 -9.59 2.80
N ASP A 31 -14.47 -8.94 2.32
CA ASP A 31 -13.25 -9.58 1.81
C ASP A 31 -11.98 -9.12 2.57
N ILE A 32 -10.94 -9.96 2.55
CA ILE A 32 -9.64 -9.66 3.17
C ILE A 32 -8.83 -8.71 2.28
N TYR A 33 -8.08 -7.79 2.90
CA TYR A 33 -7.18 -6.92 2.12
C TYR A 33 -5.94 -7.67 1.63
N PHE A 34 -5.45 -8.64 2.40
CA PHE A 34 -4.35 -9.50 2.01
C PHE A 34 -4.31 -10.78 2.84
N SER A 35 -3.76 -11.86 2.26
CA SER A 35 -3.27 -13.02 2.99
C SER A 35 -1.89 -12.70 3.58
N PRO A 36 -1.65 -12.83 4.89
CA PRO A 36 -0.33 -12.61 5.48
C PRO A 36 0.76 -13.52 4.90
N GLU A 37 0.41 -14.76 4.57
CA GLU A 37 1.32 -15.78 4.05
C GLU A 37 1.61 -15.57 2.56
N ASP A 38 0.56 -15.41 1.76
CA ASP A 38 0.68 -15.40 0.29
C ASP A 38 0.66 -14.00 -0.32
N GLY A 39 0.06 -13.02 0.36
CA GLY A 39 -0.16 -11.66 -0.15
C GLY A 39 1.11 -10.98 -0.65
N PRO A 40 2.22 -10.98 0.10
CA PRO A 40 3.48 -10.41 -0.40
C PRO A 40 4.01 -11.10 -1.67
N ALA A 41 3.83 -12.41 -1.80
CA ALA A 41 4.28 -13.16 -2.97
C ALA A 41 3.36 -12.91 -4.18
N GLU A 42 2.05 -12.90 -3.95
CA GLU A 42 1.04 -12.53 -4.94
C GLU A 42 1.27 -11.10 -5.45
N SER A 43 1.49 -10.13 -4.57
CA SER A 43 1.77 -8.74 -4.96
C SER A 43 3.03 -8.64 -5.83
N ARG A 44 4.08 -9.41 -5.53
CA ARG A 44 5.28 -9.46 -6.38
C ARG A 44 4.97 -10.04 -7.75
N HIS A 45 4.16 -11.10 -7.81
CA HIS A 45 3.84 -11.77 -9.06
C HIS A 45 2.90 -10.92 -9.94
N VAL A 46 1.78 -10.48 -9.37
CA VAL A 46 0.72 -9.78 -10.11
C VAL A 46 1.12 -8.35 -10.42
N PHE A 47 1.56 -7.56 -9.42
CA PHE A 47 1.79 -6.14 -9.62
C PHE A 47 3.20 -5.83 -10.10
N LEU A 48 4.24 -6.38 -9.47
CA LEU A 48 5.62 -6.07 -9.89
C LEU A 48 5.97 -6.78 -11.20
N ALA A 49 5.90 -8.11 -11.23
CA ALA A 49 6.27 -8.86 -12.43
C ALA A 49 5.29 -8.59 -13.58
N GLY A 50 3.99 -8.43 -13.31
CA GLY A 50 3.00 -8.00 -14.31
C GLY A 50 3.30 -6.62 -14.92
N ASN A 51 4.00 -5.74 -14.20
CA ASN A 51 4.48 -4.46 -14.72
C ASN A 51 5.91 -4.52 -15.28
N GLY A 52 6.55 -5.69 -15.36
CA GLY A 52 7.93 -5.84 -15.84
C GLY A 52 8.97 -5.27 -14.88
N LEU A 53 8.67 -5.26 -13.58
CA LEU A 53 9.60 -4.87 -12.52
C LEU A 53 10.29 -6.13 -11.97
N PRO A 54 11.61 -6.09 -11.71
CA PRO A 54 12.51 -4.93 -11.67
C PRO A 54 13.16 -4.53 -13.01
N GLN A 55 12.95 -5.28 -14.10
CA GLN A 55 13.70 -5.11 -15.36
C GLN A 55 13.63 -3.67 -15.88
N ARG A 56 12.45 -3.06 -15.84
CA ARG A 56 12.28 -1.66 -16.24
C ARG A 56 13.06 -0.69 -15.38
N TRP A 57 13.24 -0.94 -14.07
CA TRP A 57 14.06 -0.07 -13.22
C TRP A 57 15.51 -0.01 -13.70
N ARG A 58 16.06 -1.14 -14.16
CA ARG A 58 17.44 -1.23 -14.66
C ARG A 58 17.64 -0.53 -16.00
N GLN A 59 16.56 -0.37 -16.76
CA GLN A 59 16.55 0.28 -18.07
C GLN A 59 15.96 1.69 -18.02
N HIS A 60 15.67 2.21 -16.82
CA HIS A 60 15.00 3.49 -16.66
C HIS A 60 16.02 4.62 -16.64
N ASP A 61 15.95 5.50 -17.63
CA ASP A 61 16.95 6.57 -17.84
C ASP A 61 16.71 7.83 -17.00
N ALA A 62 15.62 7.88 -16.21
CA ALA A 62 15.28 9.04 -15.39
C ALA A 62 15.53 8.78 -13.89
N PRO A 63 15.82 9.82 -13.08
CA PRO A 63 16.13 9.66 -11.66
C PRO A 63 14.92 9.28 -10.79
N VAL A 64 13.71 9.25 -11.36
CA VAL A 64 12.47 8.96 -10.63
C VAL A 64 11.60 8.01 -11.45
N PHE A 65 11.24 6.88 -10.86
CA PHE A 65 10.22 5.95 -11.36
C PHE A 65 8.87 6.27 -10.70
N ARG A 66 7.79 6.32 -11.48
CA ARG A 66 6.46 6.74 -11.02
C ARG A 66 5.47 5.59 -11.12
N ILE A 67 4.71 5.35 -10.06
CA ILE A 67 3.63 4.35 -10.02
C ILE A 67 2.37 5.02 -9.50
N GLY A 68 1.24 4.73 -10.16
CA GLY A 68 -0.09 5.13 -9.75
C GLY A 68 -0.94 3.91 -9.42
N GLU A 69 -1.67 3.95 -8.32
CA GLU A 69 -2.54 2.88 -7.85
C GLU A 69 -3.97 3.38 -7.60
N LEU A 70 -4.95 2.54 -7.92
CA LEU A 70 -6.34 2.73 -7.54
C LEU A 70 -6.67 1.75 -6.40
N GLY A 71 -7.02 2.29 -5.23
CA GLY A 71 -7.15 1.53 -3.99
C GLY A 71 -5.81 1.35 -3.31
N PHE A 72 -5.52 2.13 -2.27
CA PHE A 72 -4.30 1.97 -1.49
C PHE A 72 -4.44 0.84 -0.46
N GLY A 73 -5.63 0.71 0.13
CA GLY A 73 -5.94 -0.25 1.18
C GLY A 73 -4.91 -0.23 2.30
N THR A 74 -4.30 -1.38 2.55
CA THR A 74 -3.26 -1.57 3.59
C THR A 74 -1.88 -1.07 3.14
N GLY A 75 -1.73 -0.64 1.89
CA GLY A 75 -0.45 -0.23 1.31
C GLY A 75 0.47 -1.40 0.94
N LEU A 76 -0.02 -2.65 0.95
CA LEU A 76 0.82 -3.84 0.71
C LEU A 76 1.61 -3.75 -0.61
N ASN A 77 0.96 -3.33 -1.71
CA ASN A 77 1.61 -3.18 -3.00
C ASN A 77 2.72 -2.13 -2.99
N PHE A 78 2.47 -0.99 -2.34
CA PHE A 78 3.48 0.04 -2.12
C PHE A 78 4.67 -0.51 -1.32
N LEU A 79 4.42 -1.20 -0.21
CA LEU A 79 5.46 -1.74 0.67
C LEU A 79 6.30 -2.82 -0.04
N VAL A 80 5.67 -3.72 -0.78
CA VAL A 80 6.33 -4.74 -1.61
C VAL A 80 7.18 -4.08 -2.70
N THR A 81 6.64 -3.04 -3.34
CA THR A 81 7.36 -2.26 -4.36
C THR A 81 8.59 -1.58 -3.76
N LEU A 82 8.44 -0.92 -2.60
CA LEU A 82 9.53 -0.23 -1.92
C LEU A 82 10.64 -1.20 -1.52
N ALA A 83 10.29 -2.34 -0.94
CA ALA A 83 11.26 -3.37 -0.55
C ALA A 83 12.00 -3.96 -1.77
N ALA A 84 11.30 -4.21 -2.87
CA ALA A 84 11.94 -4.69 -4.10
C ALA A 84 12.83 -3.62 -4.73
N LEU A 85 12.41 -2.35 -4.75
CA LEU A 85 13.20 -1.24 -5.28
C LEU A 85 14.51 -1.06 -4.53
N GLN A 86 14.47 -1.11 -3.18
CA GLN A 86 15.68 -1.03 -2.35
C GLN A 86 16.70 -2.14 -2.64
N ARG A 87 16.23 -3.32 -3.09
CA ARG A 87 17.08 -4.48 -3.36
C ARG A 87 17.55 -4.58 -4.81
N GLU A 88 16.72 -4.17 -5.77
CA GLU A 88 16.87 -4.59 -7.18
C GLU A 88 17.00 -3.42 -8.15
N ALA A 89 16.73 -2.19 -7.72
CA ALA A 89 16.89 -1.01 -8.56
C ALA A 89 18.34 -0.51 -8.59
N PRO A 90 18.77 0.16 -9.69
CA PRO A 90 20.04 0.86 -9.73
C PRO A 90 20.15 1.92 -8.62
N ALA A 91 21.36 2.14 -8.13
CA ALA A 91 21.64 3.18 -7.15
C ALA A 91 21.18 4.57 -7.66
N GLY A 92 20.51 5.32 -6.78
CA GLY A 92 20.02 6.67 -7.09
C GLY A 92 18.64 6.71 -7.75
N LEU A 93 18.04 5.57 -8.13
CA LEU A 93 16.65 5.55 -8.59
C LEU A 93 15.71 5.82 -7.41
N ARG A 94 14.84 6.83 -7.55
CA ARG A 94 13.82 7.17 -6.56
C ARG A 94 12.44 6.69 -6.99
N LEU A 95 11.61 6.29 -6.02
CA LEU A 95 10.21 5.98 -6.24
C LEU A 95 9.33 7.20 -5.94
N HIS A 96 8.42 7.52 -6.85
CA HIS A 96 7.27 8.38 -6.58
C HIS A 96 6.00 7.55 -6.76
N TYR A 97 5.36 7.22 -5.64
CA TYR A 97 4.14 6.43 -5.60
C TYR A 97 2.96 7.32 -5.25
N TRP A 98 1.89 7.25 -6.02
CA TRP A 98 0.63 7.88 -5.68
C TRP A 98 -0.48 6.85 -5.75
N ALA A 99 -1.45 6.98 -4.84
CA ALA A 99 -2.62 6.13 -4.80
C ALA A 99 -3.86 6.96 -4.50
N VAL A 100 -5.00 6.50 -4.99
CA VAL A 100 -6.31 7.08 -4.67
C VAL A 100 -7.08 6.06 -3.85
N GLU A 101 -7.51 6.45 -2.66
CA GLU A 101 -8.27 5.60 -1.74
C GLU A 101 -9.58 6.28 -1.36
N ALA A 102 -10.68 5.54 -1.45
CA ALA A 102 -12.01 6.02 -1.11
C ALA A 102 -12.28 5.88 0.40
N GLU A 103 -11.74 4.84 1.02
CA GLU A 103 -11.97 4.49 2.43
C GLU A 103 -10.65 4.16 3.13
N PRO A 104 -9.80 5.16 3.45
CA PRO A 104 -8.50 4.90 4.04
C PRO A 104 -8.62 4.16 5.38
N LEU A 105 -7.62 3.35 5.71
CA LEU A 105 -7.54 2.74 7.04
C LEU A 105 -7.20 3.79 8.10
N ARG A 106 -7.42 3.48 9.39
CA ARG A 106 -6.84 4.31 10.46
C ARG A 106 -5.35 3.98 10.60
N ALA A 107 -4.55 4.95 11.03
CA ALA A 107 -3.12 4.74 11.27
C ALA A 107 -2.85 3.57 12.26
N GLN A 108 -3.67 3.43 13.30
CA GLN A 108 -3.59 2.31 14.25
C GLN A 108 -3.88 0.95 13.60
N ASP A 109 -4.77 0.91 12.60
CA ASP A 109 -5.13 -0.32 11.90
C ASP A 109 -3.99 -0.72 10.95
N LEU A 110 -3.35 0.25 10.30
CA LEU A 110 -2.11 0.01 9.54
C LEU A 110 -0.97 -0.47 10.44
N ALA A 111 -0.81 0.11 11.64
CA ALA A 111 0.18 -0.35 12.60
C ALA A 111 -0.05 -1.81 12.99
N ARG A 112 -1.31 -2.21 13.23
CA ARG A 112 -1.67 -3.61 13.50
C ARG A 112 -1.42 -4.54 12.31
N CYS A 113 -1.53 -4.05 11.07
CA CYS A 113 -1.16 -4.85 9.89
C CYS A 113 0.34 -5.23 9.91
N ALA A 114 1.21 -4.40 10.50
CA ALA A 114 2.63 -4.68 10.59
C ALA A 114 2.93 -5.98 11.36
N ASP A 115 2.11 -6.29 12.36
CA ASP A 115 2.27 -7.49 13.21
C ASP A 115 1.99 -8.80 12.45
N ALA A 116 1.18 -8.74 11.39
CA ALA A 116 0.86 -9.89 10.55
C ALA A 116 1.84 -10.09 9.40
N LEU A 117 2.67 -9.10 9.09
CA LEU A 117 3.56 -9.13 7.92
C LEU A 117 4.96 -9.65 8.28
N PRO A 118 5.68 -10.25 7.30
CA PRO A 118 7.06 -10.66 7.52
C PRO A 118 7.94 -9.46 7.90
N PRO A 119 9.05 -9.65 8.64
CA PRO A 119 9.86 -8.54 9.17
C PRO A 119 10.33 -7.53 8.13
N SER A 120 10.60 -7.98 6.90
CA SER A 120 11.01 -7.12 5.78
C SER A 120 9.93 -6.11 5.36
N LEU A 121 8.67 -6.37 5.68
CA LEU A 121 7.53 -5.49 5.42
C LEU A 121 6.99 -4.86 6.71
N ALA A 122 7.13 -5.51 7.86
CA ALA A 122 6.66 -4.98 9.15
C ALA A 122 7.27 -3.61 9.48
N ALA A 123 8.60 -3.47 9.39
CA ALA A 123 9.28 -2.21 9.69
C ALA A 123 8.84 -1.03 8.79
N PRO A 124 8.82 -1.15 7.45
CA PRO A 124 8.30 -0.09 6.60
C PRO A 124 6.79 0.15 6.78
N THR A 125 6.00 -0.86 7.16
CA THR A 125 4.58 -0.68 7.50
C THR A 125 4.42 0.20 8.73
N ALA A 126 5.20 -0.04 9.80
CA ALA A 126 5.18 0.80 10.99
C ALA A 126 5.63 2.24 10.68
N ALA A 127 6.65 2.41 9.84
CA ALA A 127 7.10 3.73 9.39
C ALA A 127 6.04 4.47 8.56
N LEU A 128 5.30 3.74 7.71
CA LEU A 128 4.15 4.27 6.96
C LEU A 128 3.03 4.68 7.92
N ALA A 129 2.69 3.85 8.90
CA ALA A 129 1.65 4.15 9.89
C ALA A 129 1.97 5.41 10.70
N ALA A 130 3.24 5.61 11.08
CA ALA A 130 3.70 6.78 11.82
C ALA A 130 3.63 8.09 11.02
N GLN A 131 3.68 8.01 9.68
CA GLN A 131 3.59 9.16 8.78
C GLN A 131 2.23 9.26 8.07
N TYR A 132 1.27 8.41 8.48
CA TYR A 132 -0.03 8.36 7.83
C TYR A 132 -0.80 9.67 8.08
N PRO A 133 -1.52 10.22 7.08
CA PRO A 133 -2.17 11.50 7.21
C PRO A 133 -3.11 11.54 8.43
N PRO A 134 -3.15 12.66 9.17
CA PRO A 134 -4.13 12.85 10.22
C PRO A 134 -5.55 12.89 9.61
N ARG A 135 -6.55 12.64 10.45
CA ARG A 135 -7.95 12.93 10.11
C ARG A 135 -8.28 14.40 10.31
#